data_AF-A0A538D3V8-F1
#
_entry.id   AF-A0A538D3V8-F1
#
_cell.length_a   1.000
_cell.length_b   1.000
_cell.length_c   1.000
_cell.angle_alpha   90.00
_cell.angle_beta   90.00
_cell.angle_gamma   90.00
#
_symmetry.space_group_name_H-M   'P 1'
#
loop_
_entity.id
_entity.type
_entity.pdbx_description
1 polymer ?
#
loop_
_entity_poly.entity_id
_entity_poly.type
_entity_poly.pdbx_seq_one_letter_code
_entity_poly.pdbx_strand_id
1 'polypeptide(L)'
;MAVFKDELVGLWPHDEDARRLCKQAHHFAEFMATEAEGWEPPRLHRKALLHGHCHHKATGGTKPERELLERLGVEVEELDAGCCGMAGGWGYEHGHYDVSMACGERVLLPKVREAPADTLVVADGFSCRSQIEQGGTGRRALHVAQVLALARRFGPRRAGAAAGRPGANDGPRSGGRRRRGGPGRRGRARGFTPALGTACSSWTKPLLTVIFRLLSSTRR
;
A
#
# COMPACT_ATOMS: atom_id res chain seq x y z
N MET A 1 -5.77 -9.79 6.72
CA MET A 1 -4.73 -9.35 7.67
C MET A 1 -4.97 -9.91 9.08
N ALA A 2 -6.18 -9.83 9.64
CA ALA A 2 -6.50 -10.42 10.96
C ALA A 2 -6.11 -11.90 11.08
N VAL A 3 -6.44 -12.70 10.06
CA VAL A 3 -6.00 -14.11 9.96
C VAL A 3 -4.51 -14.26 10.25
N PHE A 4 -3.64 -13.52 9.56
CA PHE A 4 -2.19 -13.70 9.69
C PHE A 4 -1.60 -13.03 10.93
N LYS A 5 -2.17 -11.91 11.39
CA LYS A 5 -1.63 -11.14 12.52
C LYS A 5 -2.08 -11.67 13.89
N ASP A 6 -3.21 -12.36 13.97
CA ASP A 6 -3.84 -12.75 15.23
C ASP A 6 -4.30 -14.22 15.22
N GLU A 7 -5.24 -14.57 14.32
CA GLU A 7 -5.91 -15.88 14.37
C GLU A 7 -4.96 -17.06 14.08
N LEU A 8 -3.98 -16.89 13.18
CA LEU A 8 -3.10 -17.96 12.72
C LEU A 8 -2.30 -18.58 13.87
N VAL A 9 -1.77 -17.76 14.77
CA VAL A 9 -1.02 -18.23 15.94
C VAL A 9 -1.93 -18.77 17.04
N GLY A 10 -3.21 -18.39 17.05
CA GLY A 10 -4.23 -19.02 17.88
C GLY A 10 -4.62 -20.41 17.40
N LEU A 11 -4.74 -20.60 16.08
CA LEU A 11 -5.05 -21.88 15.44
C LEU A 11 -3.88 -22.87 15.48
N TRP A 12 -2.65 -22.37 15.30
CA TRP A 12 -1.42 -23.17 15.30
C TRP A 12 -0.38 -22.62 16.28
N PRO A 13 -0.59 -22.79 17.60
CA PRO A 13 0.25 -22.15 18.62
C PRO A 13 1.69 -22.66 18.67
N HIS A 14 1.95 -23.89 18.21
CA HIS A 14 3.27 -24.51 18.24
C HIS A 14 3.97 -24.55 16.87
N ASP A 15 3.35 -23.96 15.84
CA ASP A 15 3.92 -23.94 14.50
C ASP A 15 4.87 -22.74 14.34
N GLU A 16 6.12 -23.03 13.98
CA GLU A 16 7.14 -21.99 13.81
C GLU A 16 6.86 -21.11 12.59
N ASP A 17 6.31 -21.67 11.51
CA ASP A 17 6.03 -20.93 10.29
C ASP A 17 4.83 -20.00 10.49
N ALA A 18 3.82 -20.42 11.27
CA ALA A 18 2.74 -19.55 11.73
C ALA A 18 3.28 -18.32 12.49
N ARG A 19 4.21 -18.54 13.44
CA ARG A 19 4.85 -17.47 14.20
C ARG A 19 5.72 -16.57 13.32
N ARG A 20 6.46 -17.13 12.36
CA ARG A 20 7.30 -16.37 11.41
C ARG A 20 6.43 -15.53 10.48
N LEU A 21 5.36 -16.08 9.94
CA LEU A 21 4.43 -15.36 9.05
C LEU A 21 3.73 -14.22 9.79
N CYS A 22 3.26 -14.45 11.03
CA CYS A 22 2.66 -13.41 11.85
C CYS A 22 3.61 -12.21 12.04
N LYS A 23 4.90 -12.47 12.31
CA LYS A 23 5.94 -11.42 12.45
C LYS A 23 6.27 -10.68 11.15
N GLN A 24 5.81 -11.15 10.00
CA GLN A 24 6.03 -10.53 8.69
C GLN A 24 4.73 -9.97 8.09
N ALA A 25 3.60 -10.08 8.81
CA ALA A 25 2.31 -9.57 8.41
C ALA A 25 2.10 -8.17 9.00
N HIS A 26 2.18 -7.16 8.15
CA HIS A 26 2.03 -5.76 8.55
C HIS A 26 0.88 -5.09 7.83
N HIS A 27 0.20 -4.18 8.53
CA HIS A 27 -0.59 -3.16 7.85
C HIS A 27 0.36 -2.21 7.12
N PHE A 28 -0.10 -1.57 6.04
CA PHE A 28 0.79 -0.75 5.21
C PHE A 28 1.46 0.38 6.03
N ALA A 29 0.68 1.12 6.83
CA ALA A 29 1.24 2.23 7.60
C ALA A 29 2.16 1.76 8.74
N GLU A 30 1.86 0.60 9.34
CA GLU A 30 2.74 -0.07 10.31
C GLU A 30 4.09 -0.43 9.67
N PHE A 31 4.06 -1.07 8.50
CA PHE A 31 5.28 -1.39 7.75
C PHE A 31 6.10 -0.14 7.43
N MET A 32 5.45 0.95 7.00
CA MET A 32 6.13 2.21 6.74
C MET A 32 6.73 2.83 8.02
N ALA A 33 6.12 2.59 9.18
CA ALA A 33 6.65 3.08 10.45
C ALA A 33 7.87 2.27 10.92
N THR A 34 7.92 0.96 10.68
CA THR A 34 8.99 0.08 11.18
C THR A 34 10.14 -0.10 10.19
N GLU A 35 9.85 -0.25 8.90
CA GLU A 35 10.85 -0.66 7.89
C GLU A 35 11.41 0.52 7.08
N ALA A 36 10.74 1.68 7.08
CA ALA A 36 11.17 2.86 6.34
C ALA A 36 11.88 3.89 7.26
N GLU A 37 12.79 3.42 8.10
CA GLU A 37 13.60 4.29 8.95
C GLU A 37 14.41 5.30 8.11
N GLY A 38 14.41 6.57 8.52
CA GLY A 38 15.07 7.65 7.79
C GLY A 38 14.37 8.08 6.48
N TRP A 39 13.24 7.46 6.12
CA TRP A 39 12.43 7.92 4.99
C TRP A 39 11.57 9.10 5.40
N GLU A 40 11.74 10.21 4.68
CA GLU A 40 10.93 11.42 4.85
C GLU A 40 9.77 11.45 3.85
N PRO A 41 8.50 11.42 4.33
CA PRO A 41 7.36 11.43 3.45
C PRO A 41 7.18 12.80 2.77
N PRO A 42 6.64 12.85 1.53
CA PRO A 42 6.25 14.11 0.89
C PRO A 42 5.13 14.81 1.68
N ARG A 43 4.94 16.12 1.47
CA ARG A 43 3.85 16.86 2.12
C ARG A 43 2.63 16.96 1.19
N LEU A 44 1.42 17.05 1.74
CA LEU A 44 0.17 17.23 0.97
C LEU A 44 -0.70 18.38 1.50
N HIS A 45 -0.61 18.73 2.79
CA HIS A 45 -1.35 19.85 3.41
C HIS A 45 -2.85 19.86 3.05
N ARG A 46 -3.59 18.91 3.64
CA ARG A 46 -5.04 18.71 3.46
C ARG A 46 -5.68 18.32 4.79
N LYS A 47 -7.01 18.29 4.83
CA LYS A 47 -7.76 17.62 5.90
C LYS A 47 -8.08 16.18 5.49
N ALA A 48 -8.21 15.28 6.45
CA ALA A 48 -8.68 13.92 6.21
C ALA A 48 -9.62 13.45 7.33
N LEU A 49 -10.74 12.85 6.93
CA LEU A 49 -11.50 11.95 7.77
C LEU A 49 -10.90 10.54 7.67
N LEU A 50 -10.42 10.00 8.79
CA LEU A 50 -9.88 8.64 8.87
C LEU A 50 -10.91 7.70 9.48
N HIS A 51 -11.33 6.69 8.72
CA HIS A 51 -12.14 5.59 9.25
C HIS A 51 -11.26 4.35 9.45
N GLY A 52 -11.08 4.00 10.72
CA GLY A 52 -10.41 2.78 11.13
C GLY A 52 -11.22 1.52 10.82
N HIS A 53 -10.70 0.65 9.97
CA HIS A 53 -11.33 -0.64 9.69
C HIS A 53 -11.41 -1.48 10.98
N CYS A 54 -12.56 -2.11 11.24
CA CYS A 54 -12.78 -2.89 12.47
C CYS A 54 -11.71 -3.97 12.71
N HIS A 55 -11.23 -4.65 11.65
CA HIS A 55 -10.16 -5.63 11.79
C HIS A 55 -8.79 -4.97 12.05
N HIS A 56 -8.53 -3.75 11.55
CA HIS A 56 -7.32 -3.00 11.92
C HIS A 56 -7.35 -2.69 13.42
N LYS A 57 -8.50 -2.19 13.92
CA LYS A 57 -8.70 -1.89 15.35
C LYS A 57 -8.43 -3.11 16.25
N ALA A 58 -8.82 -4.31 15.81
CA ALA A 58 -8.56 -5.54 16.55
C ALA A 58 -7.10 -6.04 16.48
N THR A 59 -6.34 -5.68 15.44
CA THR A 59 -5.03 -6.32 15.13
C THR A 59 -3.84 -5.37 15.21
N GLY A 60 -4.00 -4.21 15.86
CA GLY A 60 -2.93 -3.22 16.02
C GLY A 60 -3.38 -1.77 16.09
N GLY A 61 -4.66 -1.50 15.87
CA GLY A 61 -5.19 -0.13 15.85
C GLY A 61 -4.93 0.58 14.52
N THR A 62 -5.09 1.89 14.57
CA THR A 62 -5.06 2.84 13.43
C THR A 62 -4.05 3.97 13.63
N LYS A 63 -3.31 3.89 14.74
CA LYS A 63 -2.29 4.88 15.10
C LYS A 63 -1.25 5.05 13.99
N PRO A 64 -0.71 3.99 13.35
CA PRO A 64 0.26 4.16 12.28
C PRO A 64 -0.30 4.92 11.07
N GLU A 65 -1.55 4.69 10.69
CA GLU A 65 -2.22 5.41 9.60
C GLU A 65 -2.37 6.89 9.92
N ARG A 66 -2.82 7.22 11.14
CA ARG A 66 -2.93 8.60 11.61
C ARG A 66 -1.58 9.30 11.60
N GLU A 67 -0.55 8.69 12.19
CA GLU A 67 0.81 9.25 12.24
C GLU A 67 1.40 9.42 10.84
N LEU A 68 1.17 8.47 9.93
CA LEU A 68 1.63 8.61 8.54
C LEU A 68 0.96 9.81 7.87
N LEU A 69 -0.36 9.98 8.02
CA LEU A 69 -1.09 11.13 7.47
C LEU A 69 -0.60 12.45 8.07
N GLU A 70 -0.39 12.52 9.38
CA GLU A 70 0.15 13.70 10.07
C GLU A 70 1.58 14.04 9.57
N ARG A 71 2.41 13.04 9.31
CA ARG A 71 3.73 13.22 8.68
C ARG A 71 3.64 13.72 7.24
N LEU A 72 2.56 13.41 6.51
CA LEU A 72 2.23 14.05 5.22
C LEU A 72 1.75 15.51 5.38
N GLY A 73 1.63 16.01 6.62
CA GLY A 73 1.11 17.33 6.92
C GLY A 73 -0.41 17.42 6.74
N VAL A 74 -1.10 16.29 6.85
CA VAL A 74 -2.56 16.21 6.80
C VAL A 74 -3.12 16.40 8.20
N GLU A 75 -4.14 17.24 8.33
CA GLU A 75 -4.94 17.39 9.55
C GLU A 75 -5.96 16.24 9.60
N VAL A 76 -5.84 15.34 10.58
CA VAL A 76 -6.62 14.09 10.64
C VAL A 76 -7.70 14.19 11.71
N GLU A 77 -8.96 13.97 11.31
CA GLU A 77 -10.07 13.64 12.21
C GLU A 77 -10.32 12.13 12.11
N GLU A 78 -10.01 11.40 13.18
CA GLU A 78 -10.30 9.96 13.24
C GLU A 78 -11.72 9.71 13.75
N LEU A 79 -12.50 8.93 12.99
CA LEU A 79 -13.90 8.67 13.28
C LEU A 79 -14.09 7.51 14.26
N ASP A 80 -14.83 7.76 15.33
CA ASP A 80 -15.36 6.70 16.21
C ASP A 80 -16.66 6.08 15.65
N ALA A 81 -16.55 5.49 14.46
CA ALA A 81 -17.71 5.02 13.71
C ALA A 81 -18.05 3.53 13.90
N GLY A 82 -17.27 2.77 14.67
CA GLY A 82 -17.43 1.31 14.74
C GLY A 82 -17.20 0.62 13.38
N CYS A 83 -17.99 -0.41 13.07
CA CYS A 83 -17.94 -1.12 11.78
C CYS A 83 -18.70 -0.37 10.69
N CYS A 84 -18.22 -0.43 9.45
CA CYS A 84 -18.91 0.16 8.29
C CYS A 84 -20.20 -0.57 7.87
N GLY A 85 -20.43 -1.81 8.29
CA GLY A 85 -21.60 -2.62 7.92
C GLY A 85 -21.43 -3.53 6.70
N MET A 86 -20.35 -3.38 5.93
CA MET A 86 -20.21 -4.08 4.64
C MET A 86 -19.57 -5.47 4.72
N ALA A 87 -18.54 -5.65 5.55
CA ALA A 87 -17.76 -6.90 5.60
C ALA A 87 -18.51 -8.05 6.29
N GLY A 88 -18.11 -9.30 6.01
CA GLY A 88 -18.65 -10.49 6.71
C GLY A 88 -20.03 -10.96 6.23
N GLY A 89 -20.38 -10.71 4.96
CA GLY A 89 -21.68 -11.08 4.36
C GLY A 89 -22.78 -10.04 4.57
N TRP A 90 -22.66 -9.16 5.56
CA TRP A 90 -23.70 -8.20 5.95
C TRP A 90 -24.15 -7.22 4.87
N GLY A 91 -23.29 -6.85 3.92
CA GLY A 91 -23.76 -6.07 2.77
C GLY A 91 -23.35 -6.61 1.41
N TYR A 92 -22.80 -7.83 1.38
CA TYR A 92 -22.57 -8.55 0.12
C TYR A 92 -23.64 -9.62 -0.16
N GLU A 93 -24.40 -10.03 0.86
CA GLU A 93 -25.47 -11.01 0.72
C GLU A 93 -26.86 -10.37 0.65
N HIS A 94 -27.76 -11.05 -0.06
CA HIS A 94 -29.16 -10.66 -0.12
C HIS A 94 -29.81 -10.80 1.26
N GLY A 95 -30.68 -9.84 1.62
CA GLY A 95 -31.44 -9.88 2.88
C GLY A 95 -30.82 -9.12 4.05
N HIS A 96 -29.58 -8.62 3.93
CA HIS A 96 -28.90 -7.89 5.00
C HIS A 96 -28.64 -6.41 4.72
N TYR A 97 -29.10 -5.90 3.56
CA TYR A 97 -28.85 -4.53 3.11
C TYR A 97 -29.21 -3.46 4.14
N ASP A 98 -30.41 -3.55 4.74
CA ASP A 98 -30.88 -2.56 5.72
C ASP A 98 -29.99 -2.52 6.96
N VAL A 99 -29.48 -3.67 7.41
CA VAL A 99 -28.57 -3.76 8.55
C VAL A 99 -27.20 -3.17 8.20
N SER A 100 -26.65 -3.51 7.03
CA SER A 100 -25.41 -2.90 6.53
C SER A 100 -25.51 -1.38 6.46
N MET A 101 -26.60 -0.87 5.88
CA MET A 101 -26.85 0.57 5.79
C MET A 101 -27.00 1.19 7.17
N ALA A 102 -27.78 0.60 8.08
CA ALA A 102 -27.95 1.10 9.44
C ALA A 102 -26.61 1.22 10.20
N CYS A 103 -25.68 0.26 10.02
CA CYS A 103 -24.34 0.36 10.58
C CYS A 103 -23.56 1.56 10.01
N GLY A 104 -23.55 1.73 8.68
CA GLY A 104 -22.89 2.87 8.02
C GLY A 104 -23.50 4.22 8.42
N GLU A 105 -24.83 4.27 8.56
CA GLU A 105 -25.60 5.47 8.90
C GLU A 105 -25.44 5.93 10.35
N ARG A 106 -24.86 5.11 11.23
CA ARG A 106 -24.63 5.50 12.63
C ARG A 106 -23.71 6.70 12.76
N VAL A 107 -22.59 6.70 12.02
CA VAL A 107 -21.53 7.75 12.11
C VAL A 107 -20.82 7.92 10.78
N LEU A 108 -20.41 6.83 10.12
CA LEU A 108 -19.51 6.88 8.97
C LEU A 108 -20.09 7.67 7.79
N LEU A 109 -21.27 7.26 7.30
CA LEU A 109 -21.88 7.86 6.12
C LEU A 109 -22.31 9.32 6.37
N PRO A 110 -22.93 9.69 7.51
CA PRO A 110 -23.23 11.09 7.82
C PRO A 110 -21.97 11.97 7.83
N LYS A 111 -20.92 11.56 8.53
CA LYS A 111 -19.67 12.33 8.61
C LYS A 111 -19.03 12.53 7.24
N VAL A 112 -19.08 11.53 6.37
CA VAL A 112 -18.56 11.65 5.01
C VAL A 112 -19.39 12.61 4.14
N ARG A 113 -20.72 12.64 4.31
CA ARG A 113 -21.61 13.58 3.59
C ARG A 113 -21.43 15.02 4.07
N GLU A 114 -21.21 15.22 5.37
CA GLU A 114 -20.99 16.53 5.97
C GLU A 114 -19.59 17.10 5.69
N ALA A 115 -18.61 16.23 5.42
CA ALA A 115 -17.24 16.64 5.17
C ALA A 115 -17.12 17.55 3.93
N PRO A 116 -16.36 18.66 4.01
CA PRO A 116 -16.05 19.48 2.85
C PRO A 116 -15.51 18.67 1.67
N ALA A 117 -15.78 19.14 0.45
CA ALA A 117 -15.42 18.42 -0.78
C ALA A 117 -13.90 18.19 -0.93
N ASP A 118 -13.09 19.09 -0.38
CA ASP A 118 -11.63 19.06 -0.38
C ASP A 118 -11.01 18.22 0.76
N THR A 119 -11.83 17.79 1.73
CA THR A 119 -11.42 16.87 2.80
C THR A 119 -11.27 15.46 2.24
N LEU A 120 -10.13 14.82 2.46
CA LEU A 120 -9.89 13.45 2.05
C LEU A 120 -10.72 12.50 2.92
N VAL A 121 -11.29 11.46 2.33
CA VAL A 121 -11.89 10.35 3.08
C VAL A 121 -10.93 9.19 2.99
N VAL A 122 -10.44 8.69 4.13
CA VAL A 122 -9.41 7.66 4.19
C VAL A 122 -9.94 6.42 4.89
N ALA A 123 -9.87 5.28 4.22
CA ALA A 123 -10.23 3.97 4.75
C ALA A 123 -9.42 2.86 4.07
N ASP A 124 -8.67 2.10 4.83
CA ASP A 124 -7.80 1.04 4.30
C ASP A 124 -8.55 -0.27 4.03
N GLY A 125 -9.67 -0.50 4.72
CA GLY A 125 -10.55 -1.63 4.45
C GLY A 125 -11.28 -1.49 3.11
N PHE A 126 -11.15 -2.49 2.23
CA PHE A 126 -11.88 -2.55 0.96
C PHE A 126 -13.40 -2.44 1.15
N SER A 127 -13.94 -3.16 2.13
CA SER A 127 -15.37 -3.12 2.43
C SER A 127 -15.81 -1.74 2.95
N CYS A 128 -14.99 -1.06 3.76
CA CYS A 128 -15.27 0.30 4.20
C CYS A 128 -15.32 1.28 3.03
N ARG A 129 -14.38 1.17 2.07
CA ARG A 129 -14.41 2.00 0.85
C ARG A 129 -15.65 1.73 -0.01
N SER A 130 -16.01 0.46 -0.17
CA SER A 130 -17.21 0.05 -0.92
C SER A 130 -18.48 0.59 -0.28
N GLN A 131 -18.59 0.52 1.06
CA GLN A 131 -19.71 1.10 1.79
C GLN A 131 -19.84 2.61 1.56
N ILE A 132 -18.73 3.34 1.61
CA ILE A 132 -18.73 4.80 1.42
C ILE A 132 -19.17 5.15 0.00
N GLU A 133 -18.66 4.40 -0.99
CA GLU A 133 -18.97 4.62 -2.41
C GLU A 133 -20.43 4.28 -2.74
N GLN A 134 -20.97 3.20 -2.17
CA GLN A 134 -22.33 2.72 -2.45
C GLN A 134 -23.40 3.32 -1.53
N GLY A 135 -23.01 3.81 -0.34
CA GLY A 135 -23.91 4.36 0.67
C GLY A 135 -24.44 5.77 0.37
N GLY A 136 -24.49 6.16 -0.90
CA GLY A 136 -25.08 7.42 -1.35
C GLY A 136 -24.33 8.68 -0.90
N THR A 137 -23.04 8.57 -0.55
CA THR A 137 -22.28 9.73 -0.07
C THR A 137 -21.82 10.67 -1.20
N GLY A 138 -21.75 10.16 -2.43
CA GLY A 138 -21.11 10.86 -3.56
C GLY A 138 -19.59 11.02 -3.39
N ARG A 139 -18.99 10.36 -2.39
CA ARG A 139 -17.56 10.43 -2.08
C ARG A 139 -16.89 9.10 -2.35
N ARG A 140 -15.60 9.16 -2.68
CA ARG A 140 -14.73 7.99 -2.80
C ARG A 140 -13.66 8.03 -1.74
N ALA A 141 -13.64 7.01 -0.90
CA ALA A 141 -12.59 6.84 0.09
C ALA A 141 -11.29 6.32 -0.54
N LEU A 142 -10.16 6.75 0.03
CA LEU A 142 -8.82 6.39 -0.40
C LEU A 142 -8.17 5.46 0.63
N HIS A 143 -7.35 4.53 0.13
CA HIS A 143 -6.37 3.85 0.97
C HIS A 143 -5.23 4.84 1.31
N VAL A 144 -4.61 4.74 2.49
CA VAL A 144 -3.54 5.66 2.93
C VAL A 144 -2.36 5.70 1.94
N ALA A 145 -2.02 4.57 1.33
CA ALA A 145 -1.03 4.50 0.24
C ALA A 145 -1.39 5.36 -0.99
N GLN A 146 -2.68 5.53 -1.29
CA GLN A 146 -3.13 6.43 -2.36
C GLN A 146 -2.97 7.90 -1.94
N VAL A 147 -3.20 8.23 -0.67
CA VAL A 147 -2.92 9.57 -0.14
C VAL A 147 -1.43 9.89 -0.22
N LEU A 148 -0.57 8.92 0.11
CA LEU A 148 0.88 9.04 -0.08
C LEU A 148 1.23 9.26 -1.56
N ALA A 149 0.60 8.54 -2.49
CA ALA A 149 0.81 8.76 -3.92
C ALA A 149 0.36 10.16 -4.38
N LEU A 150 -0.75 10.68 -3.85
CA LEU A 150 -1.21 12.05 -4.09
C LEU A 150 -0.18 13.07 -3.57
N ALA A 151 0.34 12.87 -2.36
CA ALA A 151 1.38 13.70 -1.78
C ALA A 151 2.65 13.72 -2.66
N ARG A 152 3.06 12.58 -3.23
CA ARG A 152 4.19 12.52 -4.17
C ARG A 152 3.95 13.29 -5.47
N ARG A 153 2.70 13.32 -5.94
CA ARG A 153 2.34 13.90 -7.25
C ARG A 153 2.02 15.40 -7.17
N PHE A 154 1.35 15.81 -6.11
CA PHE A 154 0.76 17.15 -5.96
C PHE A 154 1.29 17.93 -4.75
N GLY A 155 2.11 17.29 -3.92
CA GLY A 155 2.78 17.96 -2.81
C GLY A 155 3.76 19.03 -3.27
N PRO A 156 4.09 20.01 -2.39
CA PRO A 156 5.15 20.96 -2.69
C PRO A 156 6.43 20.20 -3.01
N ARG A 157 7.06 20.52 -4.14
CA ARG A 157 8.35 19.94 -4.51
C ARG A 157 9.35 20.33 -3.44
N ARG A 158 10.08 19.34 -2.91
CA ARG A 158 11.23 19.61 -2.03
C ARG A 158 12.20 20.51 -2.78
N ALA A 159 12.56 21.66 -2.21
CA ALA A 159 13.66 22.47 -2.72
C ALA A 159 14.92 21.58 -2.73
N GLY A 160 15.45 21.31 -3.93
CA GLY A 160 16.61 20.43 -4.14
C GLY A 160 16.33 19.05 -4.74
N ALA A 161 15.07 18.62 -4.89
CA ALA A 161 14.74 17.41 -5.65
C ALA A 161 14.69 17.71 -7.16
N ALA A 162 15.86 17.92 -7.77
CA ALA A 162 15.98 17.99 -9.22
C ALA A 162 15.38 16.72 -9.84
N ALA A 163 14.56 16.91 -10.88
CA ALA A 163 13.92 15.84 -11.62
C ALA A 163 14.95 15.02 -12.42
N GLY A 164 15.64 14.10 -11.74
CA GLY A 164 16.45 13.07 -12.37
C GLY A 164 15.56 11.93 -12.84
N ARG A 165 14.99 12.04 -14.03
CA ARG A 165 14.54 10.86 -14.78
C ARG A 165 15.76 10.37 -15.57
N PRO A 166 16.27 9.14 -15.42
CA PRO A 166 17.29 8.64 -16.33
C PRO A 166 16.70 8.69 -17.75
N GLY A 167 17.42 9.36 -18.65
CA GLY A 167 16.98 9.66 -20.00
C GLY A 167 16.50 8.40 -20.69
N ALA A 168 15.26 8.43 -21.18
CA ALA A 168 14.89 7.60 -22.31
C ALA A 168 15.82 8.00 -23.46
N ASN A 169 16.51 7.02 -24.00
CA ASN A 169 17.48 7.18 -25.06
C ASN A 169 16.74 7.56 -26.35
N ASP A 170 16.44 8.84 -26.53
CA ASP A 170 15.86 9.39 -27.77
C ASP A 170 16.97 9.58 -28.80
N GLY A 171 17.54 8.46 -29.26
CA GLY A 171 18.37 8.44 -30.44
C GLY A 171 17.54 8.77 -31.70
N PRO A 172 18.10 9.47 -32.70
CA PRO A 172 17.36 9.86 -33.89
C PRO A 172 16.93 8.61 -34.66
N ARG A 173 15.61 8.41 -34.81
CA ARG A 173 15.03 7.39 -35.68
C ARG A 173 15.31 7.77 -37.14
N SER A 174 16.40 7.25 -37.69
CA SER A 174 16.66 7.32 -39.13
C SER A 174 15.66 6.44 -39.88
N GLY A 175 14.96 7.07 -40.82
CA GLY A 175 14.03 6.40 -41.73
C GLY A 175 14.77 5.45 -42.67
N GLY A 176 14.28 4.20 -42.75
CA GLY A 176 14.75 3.19 -43.68
C GLY A 176 13.59 2.37 -44.20
N ARG A 177 13.29 2.53 -45.49
CA ARG A 177 12.16 1.97 -46.23
C ARG A 177 12.37 0.46 -46.52
N ARG A 178 11.33 -0.34 -46.24
CA ARG A 178 10.95 -1.70 -46.75
C ARG A 178 12.00 -2.59 -47.45
N ARG A 179 12.00 -3.90 -47.10
CA ARG A 179 11.70 -5.01 -48.05
C ARG A 179 11.41 -6.35 -47.33
N ARG A 180 10.47 -7.11 -47.92
CA ARG A 180 10.04 -8.48 -47.56
C ARG A 180 11.03 -9.53 -48.07
N GLY A 181 11.15 -10.67 -47.39
CA GLY A 181 11.65 -11.91 -48.00
C GLY A 181 12.08 -13.03 -47.04
N GLY A 182 11.24 -14.06 -46.89
CA GLY A 182 11.59 -15.49 -47.00
C GLY A 182 12.41 -16.21 -45.90
N PRO A 183 12.05 -17.46 -45.52
CA PRO A 183 12.58 -18.16 -44.34
C PRO A 183 13.78 -19.08 -44.63
N GLY A 184 14.62 -19.36 -43.63
CA GLY A 184 15.72 -20.31 -43.79
C GLY A 184 16.54 -20.67 -42.55
N ARG A 185 16.25 -21.86 -42.03
CA ARG A 185 17.15 -22.88 -41.45
C ARG A 185 17.76 -22.74 -40.04
N ARG A 186 17.75 -23.93 -39.42
CA ARG A 186 18.21 -24.38 -38.10
C ARG A 186 19.75 -24.38 -38.01
N GLY A 187 20.29 -24.19 -36.80
CA GLY A 187 21.72 -24.44 -36.56
C GLY A 187 22.20 -24.20 -35.13
N ARG A 188 22.19 -25.28 -34.34
CA ARG A 188 23.09 -25.68 -33.22
C ARG A 188 23.63 -24.64 -32.21
N ALA A 189 23.44 -25.04 -30.95
CA ALA A 189 24.11 -24.59 -29.73
C ALA A 189 25.64 -24.55 -29.82
N ARG A 190 26.22 -23.54 -29.17
CA ARG A 190 27.56 -23.59 -28.58
C ARG A 190 27.51 -22.94 -27.20
N GLY A 191 28.06 -23.66 -26.22
CA GLY A 191 28.14 -23.24 -24.84
C GLY A 191 29.01 -22.01 -24.66
N PHE A 192 28.68 -21.25 -23.63
CA PHE A 192 29.47 -20.12 -23.16
C PHE A 192 29.67 -20.31 -21.65
N THR A 193 30.90 -20.61 -21.26
CA THR A 193 31.39 -20.53 -19.88
C THR A 193 31.57 -19.06 -19.52
N PRO A 194 31.16 -18.59 -18.33
CA PRO A 194 31.45 -17.23 -17.91
C PRO A 194 32.86 -17.15 -17.30
N ALA A 195 33.66 -16.23 -17.84
CA ALA A 195 34.89 -15.76 -17.23
C ALA A 195 34.56 -14.85 -16.04
N LEU A 196 35.18 -15.13 -14.89
CA LEU A 196 35.24 -14.21 -13.76
C LEU A 196 36.09 -12.99 -14.14
N GLY A 197 35.50 -11.81 -14.07
CA GLY A 197 36.15 -10.52 -14.25
C GLY A 197 35.58 -9.52 -13.26
N THR A 198 36.44 -9.07 -12.37
CA THR A 198 36.20 -8.21 -11.21
C THR A 198 35.95 -6.74 -11.55
N ALA A 199 35.17 -6.10 -10.66
CA ALA A 199 35.11 -4.68 -10.32
C ALA A 199 34.29 -3.73 -11.23
N CYS A 200 33.15 -3.27 -10.69
CA CYS A 200 33.04 -1.88 -10.26
C CYS A 200 31.92 -1.75 -9.20
N SER A 201 32.35 -1.43 -7.98
CA SER A 201 31.53 -1.24 -6.80
C SER A 201 30.98 0.18 -6.75
N SER A 202 29.68 0.34 -6.97
CA SER A 202 28.84 1.33 -6.32
C SER A 202 27.40 0.90 -6.59
N TRP A 203 26.47 1.16 -5.67
CA TRP A 203 25.04 0.75 -5.76
C TRP A 203 24.67 -0.65 -5.28
N THR A 204 24.90 -0.99 -4.00
CA THR A 204 24.15 -2.09 -3.34
C THR A 204 23.89 -1.92 -1.83
N LYS A 205 24.21 -0.77 -1.21
CA LYS A 205 24.27 -0.70 0.26
C LYS A 205 22.99 -0.49 1.08
N PRO A 206 21.75 -0.35 0.54
CA PRO A 206 20.56 -0.48 1.41
C PRO A 206 19.69 -1.72 1.14
N LEU A 207 19.91 -2.51 0.08
CA LEU A 207 19.04 -3.68 -0.20
C LEU A 207 19.60 -5.03 0.28
N LEU A 208 20.91 -5.18 0.49
CA LEU A 208 21.49 -6.44 0.97
C LEU A 208 21.36 -6.64 2.49
N THR A 209 21.16 -5.58 3.27
CA THR A 209 21.01 -5.67 4.73
C THR A 209 19.71 -6.37 5.12
N VAL A 210 18.66 -6.27 4.29
CA VAL A 210 17.37 -6.91 4.53
C VAL A 210 17.44 -8.43 4.30
N ILE A 211 18.20 -8.89 3.30
CA ILE A 211 18.32 -10.32 2.98
C ILE A 211 19.26 -11.05 3.98
N PHE A 212 20.34 -10.41 4.43
CA PHE A 212 21.29 -11.06 5.37
C PHE A 212 20.74 -11.22 6.78
N ARG A 213 19.83 -10.35 7.22
CA ARG A 213 19.19 -10.43 8.55
C ARG A 213 18.18 -11.59 8.64
N LEU A 214 17.61 -12.02 7.52
CA LEU A 214 16.71 -13.18 7.43
C LEU A 214 17.44 -14.54 7.44
N LEU A 215 18.69 -14.60 6.97
CA LEU A 215 19.48 -15.85 6.93
C LEU A 215 20.36 -16.09 8.16
N SER A 216 20.51 -15.10 9.04
CA SER A 216 21.34 -15.21 10.25
C SER A 216 20.55 -15.67 11.49
N SER A 217 19.22 -15.69 11.42
CA SER A 217 18.32 -16.03 12.55
C SER A 217 17.94 -17.52 12.62
N THR A 218 18.41 -18.36 11.69
CA THR A 218 18.13 -19.81 11.64
C THR A 218 19.27 -20.67 12.17
N ARG A 219 20.20 -20.10 12.93
CA ARG A 219 21.17 -20.86 13.74
C ARG A 219 21.22 -20.32 15.16
N ARG A 220 20.30 -20.81 15.99
CA ARG A 220 20.48 -21.20 17.39
C ARG A 220 19.21 -21.84 17.90
#